data_AF-A0A928B2D4-F1
#
_entry.id   AF-A0A928B2D4-F1
#
_cell.length_a   1.000
_cell.length_b   1.000
_cell.length_c   1.000
_cell.angle_alpha   90.00
_cell.angle_beta   90.00
_cell.angle_gamma   90.00
#
_symmetry.space_group_name_H-M   'P 1'
#
loop_
_entity.id
_entity.type
_entity.pdbx_description
1 polymer ?
#
loop_
_entity_poly.entity_id
_entity_poly.type
_entity_poly.pdbx_seq_one_letter_code
_entity_poly.pdbx_strand_id
1 'polypeptide(L)'
;MADFKLDGRMKVKSLKDNFKKTFGATLRVYKSVTCKGAMADEDATLASLRAEGYKGGELVVGSNLRVGSFEKKIAELYGIGVQVADKDDKKLADNDITLAAAGK
;
A
#
# COMPACT_ATOMS: atom_id res chain seq x y z
N MET A 1 -3.14 5.16 18.82
CA MET A 1 -3.09 4.03 17.86
C MET A 1 -3.42 4.61 16.51
N ALA A 2 -2.54 4.48 15.52
CA ALA A 2 -2.73 5.14 14.23
C ALA A 2 -3.37 4.14 13.26
N ASP A 3 -4.68 4.25 13.08
CA ASP A 3 -5.45 3.46 12.14
C ASP A 3 -5.43 4.15 10.78
N PHE A 4 -4.77 3.53 9.81
CA PHE A 4 -4.72 4.02 8.44
C PHE A 4 -5.91 3.46 7.66
N LYS A 5 -6.90 4.30 7.38
CA LYS A 5 -7.96 3.98 6.44
C LYS A 5 -7.52 4.33 5.03
N LEU A 6 -7.59 3.35 4.14
CA LEU A 6 -7.50 3.57 2.71
C LEU A 6 -8.83 3.18 2.07
N ASP A 7 -9.28 3.97 1.11
CA ASP A 7 -10.45 3.65 0.31
C ASP A 7 -10.02 3.42 -1.14
N GLY A 8 -10.66 2.46 -1.82
CA GLY A 8 -10.36 2.13 -3.21
C GLY A 8 -10.53 3.28 -4.19
N ARG A 9 -11.33 4.29 -3.84
CA ARG A 9 -11.53 5.50 -4.63
C ARG A 9 -10.41 6.53 -4.41
N MET A 10 -9.53 6.33 -3.42
CA MET A 10 -8.37 7.18 -3.23
C MET A 10 -7.33 6.96 -4.32
N LYS A 11 -6.66 8.07 -4.68
CA LYS A 11 -5.53 8.07 -5.59
C LYS A 11 -4.30 7.45 -4.95
N VAL A 12 -3.45 6.84 -5.76
CA VAL A 12 -2.17 6.28 -5.31
C VAL A 12 -1.33 7.35 -4.62
N LYS A 13 -1.27 8.58 -5.14
CA LYS A 13 -0.50 9.66 -4.50
C LYS A 13 -0.99 9.95 -3.07
N SER A 14 -2.31 10.04 -2.88
CA SER A 14 -2.90 10.36 -1.58
C SER A 14 -2.64 9.25 -0.58
N LEU A 15 -2.68 8.00 -1.04
CA LEU A 15 -2.35 6.85 -0.23
C LEU A 15 -0.88 6.89 0.20
N LYS A 16 0.06 7.12 -0.73
CA LYS A 16 1.49 7.27 -0.40
C LYS A 16 1.73 8.39 0.62
N ASP A 17 1.12 9.55 0.41
CA ASP A 17 1.29 10.73 1.27
C ASP A 17 0.75 10.48 2.68
N ASN A 18 -0.44 9.89 2.76
CA ASN A 18 -1.09 9.59 4.03
C ASN A 18 -0.37 8.46 4.77
N PHE A 19 0.14 7.46 4.04
CA PHE A 19 0.94 6.38 4.61
C PHE A 19 2.26 6.90 5.18
N LYS A 20 2.94 7.79 4.45
CA LYS A 20 4.15 8.47 4.93
C LYS A 20 3.91 9.36 6.14
N LYS A 21 2.77 10.06 6.21
CA LYS A 21 2.38 10.85 7.38
C LYS A 21 2.02 10.00 8.59
N THR A 22 1.36 8.86 8.38
CA THR A 22 0.85 8.01 9.45
C THR A 22 1.94 7.12 10.03
N PHE A 23 2.75 6.50 9.17
CA PHE A 23 3.73 5.51 9.56
C PHE A 23 5.17 6.00 9.47
N GLY A 24 5.45 7.08 8.73
CA GLY A 24 6.82 7.53 8.44
C GLY A 24 7.51 6.75 7.31
N ALA A 25 6.86 5.70 6.80
CA ALA A 25 7.38 4.79 5.78
C ALA A 25 6.96 5.21 4.36
N THR A 26 7.69 4.74 3.36
CA THR A 26 7.35 4.99 1.96
C THR A 26 6.54 3.82 1.41
N LEU A 27 5.50 4.09 0.62
CA LEU A 27 4.76 3.03 -0.06
C LEU A 27 4.95 3.11 -1.58
N ARG A 28 5.26 1.97 -2.19
CA ARG A 28 5.31 1.78 -3.64
C ARG A 28 4.10 0.96 -4.08
N VAL A 29 3.41 1.43 -5.11
CA VAL A 29 2.22 0.77 -5.66
C VAL A 29 2.51 0.43 -7.11
N TYR A 30 2.21 -0.79 -7.51
CA TYR A 30 2.42 -1.34 -8.85
C TYR A 30 1.08 -1.69 -9.48
N LYS A 31 0.97 -1.56 -10.81
CA LYS A 31 -0.23 -2.00 -11.55
C LYS A 31 -0.44 -3.52 -11.55
N SER A 32 0.58 -4.29 -11.20
CA SER A 32 0.56 -5.75 -11.22
C SER A 32 0.84 -6.32 -9.84
N VAL A 33 0.09 -7.37 -9.46
CA VAL A 33 0.29 -8.18 -8.25
C VAL A 33 1.69 -8.76 -8.12
N THR A 34 2.37 -9.00 -9.25
CA THR A 34 3.73 -9.56 -9.24
C THR A 34 4.81 -8.53 -8.93
N CYS A 35 4.45 -7.27 -8.67
CA CYS A 35 5.40 -6.14 -8.49
C CYS A 35 6.41 -6.01 -9.66
N LYS A 36 6.12 -6.64 -10.80
CA LYS A 36 6.90 -6.63 -12.03
C LYS A 36 6.09 -5.91 -13.10
N GLY A 37 6.42 -4.65 -13.33
CA GLY A 37 5.77 -3.84 -14.36
C GLY A 37 5.74 -2.35 -14.02
N ALA A 38 4.92 -1.61 -14.76
CA ALA A 38 4.73 -0.19 -14.54
C ALA A 38 4.22 0.09 -13.12
N MET A 39 4.83 1.09 -12.47
CA MET A 39 4.29 1.65 -11.24
C MET A 39 2.86 2.13 -11.50
N ALA A 40 2.05 2.02 -10.46
CA ALA A 40 0.72 2.56 -10.51
C ALA A 40 0.77 4.08 -10.71
N ASP A 41 -0.10 4.56 -11.58
CA ASP A 41 -0.18 5.97 -11.90
C ASP A 41 -0.61 6.74 -10.65
N GLU A 42 0.08 7.82 -10.34
CA GLU A 42 -0.12 8.55 -9.09
C GLU A 42 -1.50 9.23 -9.05
N ASP A 43 -2.02 9.56 -10.23
CA ASP A 43 -3.36 10.13 -10.43
C ASP A 43 -4.45 9.05 -10.57
N ALA A 44 -4.07 7.80 -10.84
CA ALA A 44 -5.03 6.70 -10.87
C ALA A 44 -5.47 6.31 -9.45
N THR A 45 -6.73 5.88 -9.37
CA THR A 45 -7.30 5.31 -8.15
C THR A 45 -7.00 3.82 -8.07
N LEU A 46 -6.91 3.25 -6.87
CA LEU A 46 -6.74 1.80 -6.69
C LEU A 46 -7.88 1.02 -7.37
N ALA A 47 -9.09 1.57 -7.37
CA ALA A 47 -10.24 1.05 -8.08
C ALA A 47 -10.12 1.12 -9.61
N SER A 48 -9.35 2.07 -10.15
CA SER A 48 -9.03 2.14 -11.59
C SER A 48 -7.88 1.21 -11.99
N LEU A 49 -6.98 0.92 -11.05
CA LEU A 49 -5.83 0.05 -11.24
C LEU A 49 -6.17 -1.42 -11.04
N ARG A 50 -7.31 -1.70 -10.41
CA ARG A 50 -7.76 -3.07 -10.16
C ARG A 50 -8.00 -3.81 -11.47
N ALA A 51 -7.67 -5.09 -11.48
CA ALA A 51 -8.13 -5.97 -12.54
C ALA A 51 -9.67 -6.14 -12.48
N GLU A 52 -10.30 -6.34 -13.63
CA GLU A 52 -11.75 -6.54 -13.73
C GLU A 52 -12.18 -7.73 -12.84
N GLY A 53 -13.07 -7.48 -11.88
CA GLY A 53 -13.60 -8.51 -10.95
C GLY A 53 -13.16 -8.40 -9.48
N TYR A 54 -12.15 -7.59 -9.15
CA TYR A 54 -11.74 -7.38 -7.76
C TYR A 54 -12.69 -6.45 -7.03
N LYS A 55 -13.26 -6.81 -5.88
CA LYS A 55 -14.34 -5.99 -5.26
C LYS A 55 -13.96 -4.52 -5.06
N GLY A 56 -12.68 -4.23 -4.84
CA GLY A 56 -12.29 -2.94 -4.27
C GLY A 56 -13.01 -2.73 -2.93
N GLY A 57 -12.74 -1.63 -2.26
CA GLY A 57 -13.42 -1.31 -1.00
C GLY A 57 -12.58 -0.44 -0.09
N GLU A 58 -13.00 -0.36 1.17
CA GLU A 58 -12.26 0.32 2.24
C GLU A 58 -11.43 -0.72 3.01
N LEU A 59 -10.13 -0.48 3.14
CA LEU A 59 -9.24 -1.28 3.97
C LEU A 59 -8.76 -0.42 5.14
N VAL A 60 -9.04 -0.89 6.36
CA VAL A 60 -8.44 -0.34 7.58
C VAL A 60 -7.16 -1.11 7.88
N VAL A 61 -6.07 -0.35 8.01
CA VAL A 61 -4.73 -0.86 8.23
C VAL A 61 -4.22 -0.28 9.53
N GLY A 62 -4.21 -1.11 10.57
CA GLY A 62 -3.61 -0.71 11.84
C GLY A 62 -2.09 -0.63 11.76
N SER A 63 -1.47 0.22 12.56
CA SER A 63 -0.01 0.30 12.69
C SER A 63 0.65 -1.00 13.18
N ASN A 64 -0.14 -1.88 13.80
CA ASN A 64 0.28 -3.21 14.24
C ASN A 64 0.21 -4.28 13.14
N LEU A 65 -0.33 -3.94 11.96
CA LEU A 65 -0.37 -4.86 10.82
C LEU A 65 1.04 -5.02 10.24
N ARG A 66 1.41 -6.25 9.88
CA ARG A 66 2.69 -6.54 9.22
C ARG A 66 2.70 -6.06 7.78
N VAL A 67 3.88 -5.66 7.29
CA VAL A 67 4.11 -5.28 5.89
C VAL A 67 3.63 -6.38 4.94
N GLY A 68 4.09 -7.63 5.14
CA GLY A 68 3.69 -8.74 4.27
C GLY A 68 2.19 -9.06 4.32
N SER A 69 1.51 -8.75 5.44
CA SER A 69 0.04 -8.91 5.54
C SER A 69 -0.70 -7.79 4.80
N PHE A 70 -0.17 -6.56 4.84
CA PHE A 70 -0.71 -5.44 4.09
C PHE A 70 -0.64 -5.69 2.58
N GLU A 71 0.54 -6.09 2.09
CA GLU A 71 0.76 -6.36 0.67
C GLU A 71 -0.18 -7.45 0.14
N LYS A 72 -0.33 -8.55 0.90
CA LYS A 72 -1.27 -9.63 0.56
C LYS A 72 -2.71 -9.15 0.50
N LYS A 73 -3.18 -8.38 1.50
CA LYS A 73 -4.55 -7.88 1.50
C LYS A 73 -4.84 -6.97 0.31
N ILE A 74 -3.88 -6.11 -0.06
CA ILE A 74 -4.04 -5.22 -1.21
C ILE A 74 -4.06 -6.03 -2.51
N ALA A 75 -3.17 -7.01 -2.64
CA ALA A 75 -3.15 -7.95 -3.76
C ALA A 75 -4.50 -8.69 -3.91
N GLU A 76 -5.09 -9.16 -2.81
CA GLU A 76 -6.38 -9.87 -2.84
C GLU A 76 -7.59 -8.95 -3.06
N LEU A 77 -7.58 -7.72 -2.54
CA LEU A 77 -8.73 -6.81 -2.63
C LEU A 77 -8.78 -6.01 -3.94
N TYR A 78 -7.62 -5.57 -4.39
CA TYR A 78 -7.48 -4.70 -5.55
C TYR A 78 -6.79 -5.39 -6.72
N GLY A 79 -6.15 -6.55 -6.54
CA GLY A 79 -5.44 -7.21 -7.64
C GLY A 79 -4.17 -6.47 -8.06
N ILE A 80 -3.61 -5.63 -7.17
CA ILE A 80 -2.41 -4.84 -7.42
C ILE A 80 -1.29 -5.22 -6.44
N GLY A 81 -0.04 -5.08 -6.87
CA GLY A 81 1.11 -5.27 -6.00
C GLY A 81 1.44 -3.99 -5.28
N VAL A 82 1.64 -4.04 -3.96
CA VAL A 82 2.24 -2.93 -3.21
C VAL A 82 3.48 -3.42 -2.51
N GLN A 83 4.42 -2.52 -2.31
CA GLN A 83 5.61 -2.75 -1.49
C GLN A 83 5.81 -1.61 -0.53
N VAL A 84 6.08 -1.93 0.72
CA VAL A 84 6.46 -0.95 1.72
C VAL A 84 7.98 -0.81 1.69
N ALA A 85 8.45 0.43 1.66
CA ALA A 85 9.85 0.80 1.72
C ALA A 85 10.09 1.64 2.98
N ASP A 86 11.36 1.72 3.35
CA ASP A 86 11.84 2.53 4.46
C ASP A 86 11.57 4.02 4.23
N LYS A 87 11.71 4.84 5.29
CA LYS A 87 11.54 6.30 5.24
C LYS A 87 12.38 6.95 4.13
N ASP A 88 13.57 6.43 3.89
CA ASP A 88 14.51 6.91 2.88
C ASP A 88 14.27 6.33 1.48
N ASP A 89 13.26 5.45 1.29
CA ASP A 89 12.98 4.73 0.04
C ASP A 89 14.20 3.95 -0.53
N LYS A 90 15.22 3.73 0.30
CA LYS A 90 16.47 3.04 -0.05
C LYS A 90 16.38 1.52 0.08
N LYS A 91 15.57 1.04 1.02
CA LYS A 91 15.40 -0.39 1.30
C LYS A 91 13.92 -0.72 1.39
N LEU A 92 13.57 -1.92 0.94
CA LEU A 92 12.24 -2.48 1.19
C LEU A 92 12.13 -2.79 2.69
N ALA A 93 10.98 -2.46 3.26
CA ALA A 93 10.69 -2.79 4.65
C ALA A 93 10.57 -4.31 4.79
N ASP A 94 10.99 -4.83 5.94
CA ASP A 94 10.93 -6.26 6.18
C ASP A 94 9.47 -6.74 6.26
N ASN A 95 9.17 -7.89 5.68
CA ASN A 95 7.78 -8.38 5.67
C ASN A 95 7.33 -8.84 7.07
N ASP A 96 8.29 -9.12 7.95
CA ASP A 96 8.06 -9.55 9.33
C ASP A 96 7.79 -8.37 10.28
N ILE A 97 8.20 -7.15 9.90
CA ILE A 97 7.98 -5.95 10.71
C ILE A 97 6.58 -5.36 10.47
N THR A 98 6.14 -4.55 11.44
CA THR A 98 4.87 -3.83 11.35
C THR A 98 5.01 -2.55 10.53
N LEU A 99 3.91 -2.05 9.97
CA LEU A 99 3.92 -0.80 9.20
C LEU A 99 4.41 0.38 10.03
N ALA A 100 4.10 0.41 11.34
CA ALA A 100 4.67 1.40 12.25
C ALA A 100 6.18 1.27 12.42
N ALA A 101 6.71 0.04 12.44
CA ALA A 101 8.13 -0.19 12.54
C ALA A 101 8.86 0.17 11.24
N ALA A 102 8.20 0.01 10.09
CA ALA A 102 8.77 0.30 8.77
C ALA A 102 9.12 1.77 8.53
N GLY A 103 8.54 2.70 9.29
CA GLY A 103 8.84 4.13 9.17
C GLY A 103 9.53 4.72 10.39
N LYS A 104 9.96 3.86 11.32
CA LYS A 104 10.61 4.24 12.57
C LYS A 104 12.13 4.24 12.45
#